data_AF-A0A165S441-F1
#
_entry.id   AF-A0A165S441-F1
#
_cell.length_a   1.000
_cell.length_b   1.000
_cell.length_c   1.000
_cell.angle_alpha   90.00
_cell.angle_beta   90.00
_cell.angle_gamma   90.00
#
_symmetry.space_group_name_H-M   'P 1'
#
loop_
_entity.id
_entity.type
_entity.pdbx_description
1 polymer ?
#
loop_
_entity_poly.entity_id
_entity_poly.type
_entity_poly.pdbx_seq_one_letter_code
_entity_poly.pdbx_strand_id
1 'polypeptide(L)'
;MSTDKLKIVHCIRAPLGGAFRHLMDLVEEQIEMGHELGIVCASNAIPLSSITQLEALKPSLSLGLLTVPMARSLAPKDLFSFYKLTKHLTPLKPNVLHGHGAKGGVWARIIGSALRLRGINTQRVYSPHGGSLHYDFSTTSGKVYITLEKLLRPLTDSLVFTSAFEQAAYQQKIGLSGNPPNHKIIHNGLRQAEFKRSTTHENAADLLFVGELRLLKGIDLLINALDDLHKNTKTKPNLAIVGDGPDRALFEQMVRDKNLQAYVTFHGFLPLSQALPLGKTSVIPSRAEALPYIVLELLAAQKPLITTRVGGIPEIYAEHHKTLVQPDDQQALTKAVSWALSHSDEQIQLSQQLQNHLKMNFTLPQMAQSITQLYHPVQSAKDELADASQQSQQSTLHSQNKLT
;
A
#
# COMPACT_ATOMS: atom_id res chain seq x y z
N MET A 1 -1.69 -4.00 -26.38
CA MET A 1 -1.48 -2.95 -25.35
C MET A 1 -0.18 -2.26 -25.70
N SER A 2 -0.12 -0.92 -25.69
CA SER A 2 1.08 -0.17 -26.06
C SER A 2 2.28 -0.73 -25.31
N THR A 3 3.23 -1.24 -26.06
CA THR A 3 4.51 -1.82 -25.63
C THR A 3 5.58 -0.74 -25.51
N ASP A 4 5.17 0.53 -25.42
CA ASP A 4 6.10 1.64 -25.48
C ASP A 4 6.89 1.72 -24.19
N LYS A 5 8.21 1.70 -24.35
CA LYS A 5 9.15 1.87 -23.25
C LYS A 5 8.96 3.25 -22.60
N LEU A 6 8.49 3.27 -21.36
CA LEU A 6 8.32 4.49 -20.57
C LEU A 6 9.54 4.80 -19.71
N LYS A 7 9.79 6.09 -19.50
CA LYS A 7 10.67 6.64 -18.47
C LYS A 7 9.83 7.07 -17.26
N ILE A 8 9.88 6.31 -16.19
CA ILE A 8 9.02 6.48 -15.02
C ILE A 8 9.89 6.84 -13.82
N VAL A 9 9.53 7.92 -13.12
CA VAL A 9 10.19 8.33 -11.89
C VAL A 9 9.19 8.30 -10.75
N HIS A 10 9.46 7.45 -9.75
CA HIS A 10 8.64 7.35 -8.55
C HIS A 10 9.13 8.28 -7.44
N CYS A 11 8.22 8.95 -6.75
CA CYS A 11 8.50 9.89 -5.68
C CYS A 11 7.88 9.39 -4.37
N ILE A 12 8.69 9.13 -3.34
CA ILE A 12 8.21 8.73 -2.00
C ILE A 12 8.99 9.47 -0.93
N ARG A 13 8.34 10.00 0.12
CA ARG A 13 9.09 10.69 1.19
C ARG A 13 9.84 9.69 2.07
N ALA A 14 9.12 8.92 2.87
CA ALA A 14 9.72 7.95 3.79
C ALA A 14 9.57 6.56 3.18
N PRO A 15 10.69 5.87 2.88
CA PRO A 15 10.65 4.50 2.37
C PRO A 15 10.37 3.53 3.53
N LEU A 16 9.15 3.59 4.07
CA LEU A 16 8.72 2.77 5.20
C LEU A 16 7.31 2.20 4.99
N GLY A 17 7.08 1.03 5.59
CA GLY A 17 5.76 0.39 5.65
C GLY A 17 5.20 -0.01 4.29
N GLY A 18 3.87 -0.19 4.23
CA GLY A 18 3.17 -0.72 3.06
C GLY A 18 3.33 0.12 1.80
N ALA A 19 3.42 1.45 1.90
CA ALA A 19 3.62 2.32 0.73
C ALA A 19 5.00 2.13 0.09
N PHE A 20 6.01 1.83 0.90
CA PHE A 20 7.34 1.53 0.39
C PHE A 20 7.43 0.12 -0.19
N ARG A 21 6.81 -0.87 0.48
CA ARG A 21 6.65 -2.22 -0.08
C ARG A 21 5.98 -2.17 -1.46
N HIS A 22 4.87 -1.44 -1.59
CA HIS A 22 4.17 -1.22 -2.85
C HIS A 22 5.09 -0.63 -3.93
N LEU A 23 5.85 0.41 -3.59
CA LEU A 23 6.77 1.06 -4.52
C LEU A 23 7.86 0.10 -5.00
N MET A 24 8.49 -0.65 -4.09
CA MET A 24 9.55 -1.59 -4.45
C MET A 24 9.04 -2.69 -5.37
N ASP A 25 7.91 -3.31 -5.02
CA ASP A 25 7.29 -4.35 -5.84
C ASP A 25 6.89 -3.82 -7.24
N LEU A 26 6.30 -2.61 -7.30
CA LEU A 26 5.93 -1.99 -8.57
C LEU A 26 7.13 -1.66 -9.45
N VAL A 27 8.21 -1.13 -8.86
CA VAL A 27 9.41 -0.75 -9.61
C VAL A 27 10.10 -1.99 -10.19
N GLU A 28 10.22 -3.07 -9.41
CA GLU A 28 10.80 -4.33 -9.90
C GLU A 28 10.02 -4.88 -11.09
N GLU A 29 8.69 -4.97 -11.00
CA GLU A 29 7.85 -5.43 -12.12
C GLU A 29 7.95 -4.50 -13.33
N GLN A 30 8.02 -3.18 -13.13
CA GLN A 30 8.14 -2.24 -14.25
C GLN A 30 9.51 -2.33 -14.94
N ILE A 31 10.56 -2.69 -14.21
CA ILE A 31 11.87 -3.02 -14.79
C ILE A 31 11.75 -4.29 -15.64
N GLU A 32 11.08 -5.33 -15.13
CA GLU A 32 10.84 -6.57 -15.88
C GLU A 32 9.98 -6.36 -17.13
N MET A 33 9.05 -5.40 -17.10
CA MET A 33 8.30 -4.93 -18.27
C MET A 33 9.14 -4.12 -19.28
N GLY A 34 10.41 -3.85 -18.97
CA GLY A 34 11.37 -3.19 -19.87
C GLY A 34 11.38 -1.66 -19.80
N HIS A 35 10.74 -1.05 -18.81
CA HIS A 35 10.73 0.40 -18.63
C HIS A 35 12.04 0.94 -18.04
N GLU A 36 12.27 2.25 -18.17
CA GLU A 36 13.37 2.96 -17.51
C GLU A 36 12.89 3.59 -16.21
N LEU A 37 13.54 3.26 -15.10
CA LEU A 37 13.05 3.57 -13.76
C LEU A 37 14.01 4.48 -12.99
N GLY A 38 13.43 5.42 -12.25
CA GLY A 38 14.12 6.21 -11.24
C GLY A 38 13.30 6.33 -9.97
N ILE A 39 13.99 6.55 -8.85
CA ILE A 39 13.35 6.75 -7.55
C ILE A 39 13.86 8.06 -6.95
N VAL A 40 12.94 8.86 -6.43
CA VAL A 40 13.21 10.05 -5.64
C VAL A 40 12.71 9.82 -4.22
N CYS A 41 13.59 9.87 -3.23
CA CYS A 41 13.21 9.74 -1.83
C CYS A 41 13.90 10.69 -0.86
N ALA A 42 13.43 10.74 0.40
CA ALA A 42 14.04 11.59 1.41
C ALA A 42 15.46 11.13 1.72
N SER A 43 16.40 12.05 1.94
CA SER A 43 17.78 11.73 2.35
C SER A 43 17.95 11.53 3.85
N ASN A 44 16.89 11.69 4.65
CA ASN A 44 16.92 11.73 6.10
C ASN A 44 15.87 10.82 6.73
N ALA A 45 16.18 10.30 7.93
CA ALA A 45 15.30 9.43 8.72
C ALA A 45 14.81 8.18 7.95
N ILE A 46 15.70 7.59 7.15
CA ILE A 46 15.47 6.29 6.51
C ILE A 46 16.06 5.18 7.39
N PRO A 47 15.28 4.16 7.77
CA PRO A 47 15.82 2.98 8.45
C PRO A 47 16.81 2.21 7.60
N LEU A 48 17.80 1.59 8.25
CA LEU A 48 18.88 0.89 7.56
C LEU A 48 18.38 -0.20 6.60
N SER A 49 17.34 -0.94 6.99
CA SER A 49 16.70 -1.96 6.14
C SER A 49 16.21 -1.40 4.81
N SER A 50 15.57 -0.22 4.83
CA SER A 50 15.10 0.46 3.62
C SER A 50 16.24 0.99 2.76
N ILE A 51 17.35 1.45 3.36
CA ILE A 51 18.56 1.84 2.61
C ILE A 51 19.13 0.63 1.88
N THR A 52 19.26 -0.51 2.56
CA THR A 52 19.77 -1.75 1.95
C THR A 52 18.92 -2.18 0.75
N GLN A 53 17.60 -2.11 0.86
CA GLN A 53 16.70 -2.43 -0.24
C GLN A 53 16.85 -1.47 -1.43
N LEU A 54 16.96 -0.17 -1.18
CA LEU A 54 17.16 0.84 -2.22
C LEU A 54 18.52 0.69 -2.92
N GLU A 55 19.59 0.45 -2.17
CA GLU A 55 20.93 0.24 -2.74
C GLU A 55 21.03 -1.06 -3.53
N ALA A 56 20.31 -2.11 -3.13
CA ALA A 56 20.22 -3.35 -3.91
C ALA A 56 19.53 -3.14 -5.28
N LEU A 57 18.52 -2.26 -5.34
CA LEU A 57 17.79 -1.96 -6.56
C LEU A 57 18.51 -0.95 -7.48
N LYS A 58 19.38 -0.11 -6.91
CA LYS A 58 20.07 1.00 -7.60
C LYS A 58 20.73 0.63 -8.93
N PRO A 59 21.41 -0.52 -9.10
CA PRO A 59 22.00 -0.89 -10.40
C PRO A 59 20.97 -1.02 -11.54
N SER A 60 19.73 -1.35 -11.20
CA SER A 60 18.63 -1.53 -12.16
C SER A 60 17.84 -0.24 -12.43
N LEU A 61 18.13 0.86 -11.71
CA LEU A 61 17.47 2.16 -11.88
C LEU A 61 18.20 3.00 -12.92
N SER A 62 17.84 2.84 -14.20
CA SER A 62 18.47 3.56 -15.32
C SER A 62 18.31 5.09 -15.28
N LEU A 63 17.29 5.61 -14.58
CA LEU A 63 17.09 7.05 -14.33
C LEU A 63 17.63 7.49 -12.96
N GLY A 64 18.20 6.57 -12.19
CA GLY A 64 18.91 6.82 -10.94
C GLY A 64 18.07 6.76 -9.67
N LEU A 65 18.79 6.59 -8.54
CA LEU A 65 18.27 6.75 -7.18
C LEU A 65 18.69 8.13 -6.65
N LEU A 66 17.72 9.03 -6.50
CA LEU A 66 17.94 10.41 -6.09
C LEU A 66 17.42 10.62 -4.67
N THR A 67 18.30 11.03 -3.77
CA THR A 67 17.93 11.41 -2.41
C THR A 67 17.98 12.93 -2.25
N VAL A 68 16.96 13.48 -1.60
CA VAL A 68 16.90 14.92 -1.28
C VAL A 68 16.35 15.14 0.12
N PRO A 69 16.74 16.22 0.82
CA PRO A 69 16.11 16.56 2.09
C PRO A 69 14.61 16.79 1.87
N MET A 70 13.77 15.98 2.51
CA MET A 70 12.31 16.14 2.49
C MET A 70 11.79 16.24 3.93
N ALA A 71 11.36 17.43 4.34
CA ALA A 71 10.72 17.61 5.63
C ALA A 71 9.34 16.90 5.67
N ARG A 72 8.88 16.52 6.88
CA ARG A 72 7.56 15.89 7.08
C ARG A 72 6.41 16.85 6.71
N SER A 73 6.55 18.12 7.04
CA SER A 73 5.68 19.22 6.59
C SER A 73 6.26 19.89 5.34
N LEU A 74 5.46 20.70 4.64
CA LEU A 74 5.99 21.59 3.59
C LEU A 74 6.77 22.72 4.24
N ALA A 75 8.01 22.92 3.81
CA ALA A 75 8.91 23.93 4.33
C ALA A 75 9.52 24.76 3.18
N PRO A 76 9.91 26.03 3.39
CA PRO A 76 10.55 26.85 2.35
C PRO A 76 11.81 26.20 1.75
N LYS A 77 12.53 25.38 2.52
CA LYS A 77 13.68 24.60 2.04
C LYS A 77 13.31 23.61 0.93
N ASP A 78 12.03 23.20 0.83
CA ASP A 78 11.54 22.34 -0.25
C ASP A 78 11.62 23.05 -1.62
N LEU A 79 11.52 24.39 -1.70
CA LEU A 79 11.61 25.14 -2.97
C LEU A 79 12.95 24.92 -3.68
N PHE A 80 14.05 24.95 -2.92
CA PHE A 80 15.38 24.69 -3.48
C PHE A 80 15.52 23.24 -3.96
N SER A 81 15.01 22.29 -3.17
CA SER A 81 15.02 20.89 -3.55
C SER A 81 14.14 20.60 -4.78
N PHE A 82 12.98 21.26 -4.90
CA PHE A 82 12.12 21.22 -6.09
C PHE A 82 12.86 21.71 -7.34
N TYR A 83 13.52 22.87 -7.25
CA TYR A 83 14.30 23.41 -8.36
C TYR A 83 15.43 22.46 -8.78
N LYS A 84 16.21 21.97 -7.81
CA LYS A 84 17.33 21.05 -8.06
C LYS A 84 16.85 19.77 -8.74
N LEU A 85 15.78 19.16 -8.24
CA LEU A 85 15.22 17.94 -8.84
C LEU A 85 14.60 18.20 -10.21
N THR A 86 13.89 19.32 -10.40
CA THR A 86 13.35 19.68 -11.72
C THR A 86 14.50 19.84 -12.73
N LYS A 87 15.59 20.53 -12.37
CA LYS A 87 16.78 20.67 -13.22
C LYS A 87 17.42 19.32 -13.55
N HIS A 88 17.51 18.42 -12.58
CA HIS A 88 18.08 17.09 -12.78
C HIS A 88 17.20 16.19 -13.67
N LEU A 89 15.88 16.25 -13.51
CA LEU A 89 14.92 15.44 -14.28
C LEU A 89 14.66 15.99 -15.69
N THR A 90 14.93 17.28 -15.95
CA THR A 90 14.75 17.90 -17.26
C THR A 90 15.49 17.16 -18.40
N PRO A 91 16.80 16.86 -18.30
CA PRO A 91 17.50 16.12 -19.36
C PRO A 91 17.01 14.66 -19.50
N LEU A 92 16.47 14.06 -18.43
CA LEU A 92 15.96 12.69 -18.45
C LEU A 92 14.64 12.56 -19.23
N LYS A 93 13.87 13.65 -19.32
CA LYS A 93 12.55 13.74 -19.99
C LYS A 93 11.62 12.58 -19.56
N PRO A 94 11.31 12.44 -18.27
CA PRO A 94 10.45 11.36 -17.80
C PRO A 94 9.04 11.48 -18.41
N ASN A 95 8.50 10.36 -18.87
CA ASN A 95 7.11 10.25 -19.33
C ASN A 95 6.16 10.35 -18.14
N VAL A 96 6.55 9.80 -16.98
CA VAL A 96 5.70 9.70 -15.80
C VAL A 96 6.44 10.15 -14.55
N LEU A 97 5.78 10.96 -13.73
CA LEU A 97 6.12 11.16 -12.33
C LEU A 97 5.00 10.60 -11.46
N HIS A 98 5.29 9.54 -10.70
CA HIS A 98 4.32 8.88 -9.84
C HIS A 98 4.65 9.11 -8.36
N GLY A 99 3.82 9.89 -7.67
CA GLY A 99 3.96 10.15 -6.25
C GLY A 99 3.26 9.11 -5.37
N HIS A 100 3.96 8.61 -4.35
CA HIS A 100 3.44 7.69 -3.35
C HIS A 100 3.37 8.36 -1.98
N GLY A 101 2.19 8.33 -1.36
CA GLY A 101 1.92 9.04 -0.11
C GLY A 101 1.82 10.55 -0.32
N ALA A 102 1.26 11.27 0.65
CA ALA A 102 0.94 12.70 0.53
C ALA A 102 2.12 13.55 0.00
N LYS A 103 3.31 13.44 0.61
CA LYS A 103 4.48 14.23 0.21
C LYS A 103 5.04 13.80 -1.15
N GLY A 104 5.12 12.49 -1.43
CA GLY A 104 5.53 12.01 -2.76
C GLY A 104 4.58 12.51 -3.86
N GLY A 105 3.28 12.52 -3.58
CA GLY A 105 2.23 13.10 -4.41
C GLY A 105 2.43 14.59 -4.69
N VAL A 106 2.72 15.41 -3.67
CA VAL A 106 3.04 16.83 -3.87
C VAL A 106 4.22 16.98 -4.84
N TRP A 107 5.26 16.17 -4.66
CA TRP A 107 6.48 16.27 -5.46
C TRP A 107 6.28 15.90 -6.92
N ALA A 108 5.64 14.77 -7.19
CA ALA A 108 5.32 14.36 -8.54
C ALA A 108 4.48 15.41 -9.29
N ARG A 109 3.47 15.99 -8.61
CA ARG A 109 2.54 16.96 -9.22
C ARG A 109 3.21 18.32 -9.49
N ILE A 110 3.98 18.86 -8.54
CA ILE A 110 4.67 20.15 -8.71
C ILE A 110 5.79 20.04 -9.75
N ILE A 111 6.66 19.03 -9.62
CA ILE A 111 7.79 18.87 -10.54
C ILE A 111 7.29 18.53 -11.94
N GLY A 112 6.30 17.64 -12.08
CA GLY A 112 5.73 17.32 -13.39
C GLY A 112 5.08 18.53 -14.06
N SER A 113 4.46 19.41 -13.29
CA SER A 113 3.93 20.67 -13.83
C SER A 113 5.06 21.61 -14.30
N ALA A 114 6.16 21.70 -13.54
CA ALA A 114 7.33 22.47 -13.95
C ALA A 114 8.02 21.89 -15.20
N LEU A 115 8.05 20.56 -15.36
CA LEU A 115 8.56 19.90 -16.57
C LEU A 115 7.67 20.18 -17.79
N ARG A 116 6.34 20.18 -17.62
CA ARG A 116 5.40 20.57 -18.69
C ARG A 116 5.61 22.01 -19.16
N LEU A 117 5.84 22.94 -18.23
CA LEU A 117 6.20 24.33 -18.57
C LEU A 117 7.52 24.42 -19.35
N ARG A 118 8.37 23.40 -19.31
CA ARG A 118 9.62 23.27 -20.09
C ARG A 118 9.44 22.45 -21.38
N GLY A 119 8.20 22.18 -21.79
CA GLY A 119 7.89 21.43 -23.02
C GLY A 119 8.06 19.91 -22.91
N ILE A 120 8.20 19.37 -21.70
CA ILE A 120 8.30 17.92 -21.47
C ILE A 120 6.92 17.41 -21.09
N ASN A 121 6.32 16.56 -21.93
CA ASN A 121 5.00 15.99 -21.68
C ASN A 121 5.06 14.87 -20.62
N THR A 122 5.23 15.28 -19.36
CA THR A 122 5.26 14.36 -18.21
C THR A 122 3.85 14.21 -17.61
N GLN A 123 3.38 12.98 -17.43
CA GLN A 123 2.17 12.67 -16.70
C GLN A 123 2.40 12.72 -15.18
N ARG A 124 1.45 13.28 -14.43
CA ARG A 124 1.50 13.45 -12.97
C ARG A 124 0.51 12.47 -12.34
N VAL A 125 1.04 11.40 -11.76
CA VAL A 125 0.27 10.31 -11.14
C VAL A 125 0.41 10.37 -9.63
N TYR A 126 -0.66 10.07 -8.89
CA TYR A 126 -0.65 10.08 -7.43
C TYR A 126 -1.38 8.88 -6.81
N SER A 127 -0.66 8.14 -5.96
CA SER A 127 -1.20 7.12 -5.05
C SER A 127 -1.20 7.62 -3.59
N PRO A 128 -2.35 7.82 -2.93
CA PRO A 128 -2.39 8.39 -1.58
C PRO A 128 -1.87 7.47 -0.48
N HIS A 129 -2.06 6.15 -0.58
CA HIS A 129 -1.67 5.15 0.44
C HIS A 129 -2.18 5.48 1.85
N GLY A 130 -3.41 5.99 1.95
CA GLY A 130 -4.03 6.48 3.18
C GLY A 130 -3.47 7.80 3.71
N GLY A 131 -2.34 8.28 3.21
CA GLY A 131 -1.53 9.37 3.78
C GLY A 131 -2.31 10.61 4.22
N SER A 132 -2.67 11.50 3.28
CA SER A 132 -3.46 12.70 3.57
C SER A 132 -4.89 12.38 4.01
N LEU A 133 -5.36 11.17 3.72
CA LEU A 133 -6.73 10.71 3.97
C LEU A 133 -6.97 10.24 5.41
N HIS A 134 -5.93 9.89 6.16
CA HIS A 134 -6.02 9.52 7.58
C HIS A 134 -6.24 10.72 8.51
N TYR A 135 -6.03 11.95 8.06
CA TYR A 135 -6.29 13.13 8.89
C TYR A 135 -7.79 13.39 9.02
N ASP A 136 -8.20 13.69 10.25
CA ASP A 136 -9.56 14.10 10.56
C ASP A 136 -9.81 15.54 10.06
N PHE A 137 -10.93 15.72 9.36
CA PHE A 137 -11.40 17.01 8.82
C PHE A 137 -11.72 18.04 9.92
N SER A 138 -11.98 17.59 11.15
CA SER A 138 -12.23 18.45 12.30
C SER A 138 -10.96 19.18 12.77
N THR A 139 -9.79 18.60 12.50
CA THR A 139 -8.49 19.11 12.98
C THR A 139 -7.89 20.18 12.06
N THR A 140 -7.15 21.13 12.63
CA THR A 140 -6.44 22.17 11.87
C THR A 140 -5.44 21.58 10.88
N SER A 141 -4.72 20.52 11.28
CA SER A 141 -3.79 19.81 10.39
C SER A 141 -4.53 19.15 9.23
N GLY A 142 -5.66 18.48 9.48
CA GLY A 142 -6.49 17.89 8.44
C GLY A 142 -7.01 18.91 7.44
N LYS A 143 -7.49 20.07 7.91
CA LYS A 143 -7.93 21.17 7.02
C LYS A 143 -6.81 21.64 6.08
N VAL A 144 -5.58 21.77 6.58
CA VAL A 144 -4.42 22.14 5.76
C VAL A 144 -4.14 21.09 4.70
N TYR A 145 -4.05 19.81 5.07
CA TYR A 145 -3.76 18.75 4.10
C TYR A 145 -4.86 18.60 3.04
N ILE A 146 -6.12 18.66 3.44
CA ILE A 146 -7.25 18.59 2.49
C ILE A 146 -7.24 19.79 1.53
N THR A 147 -6.98 21.00 2.04
CA THR A 147 -6.89 22.19 1.20
C THR A 147 -5.76 22.06 0.18
N LEU A 148 -4.58 21.59 0.61
CA LEU A 148 -3.46 21.33 -0.29
C LEU A 148 -3.82 20.29 -1.36
N GLU A 149 -4.51 19.20 -0.99
CA GLU A 149 -4.95 18.20 -1.98
C GLU A 149 -5.95 18.79 -2.98
N LYS A 150 -6.89 19.63 -2.54
CA LYS A 150 -7.83 20.32 -3.45
C LYS A 150 -7.12 21.24 -4.43
N LEU A 151 -6.10 21.97 -3.97
CA LEU A 151 -5.28 22.86 -4.80
C LEU A 151 -4.41 22.09 -5.81
N LEU A 152 -3.96 20.88 -5.44
CA LEU A 152 -3.13 20.03 -6.31
C LEU A 152 -3.96 19.13 -7.24
N ARG A 153 -5.27 19.02 -7.04
CA ARG A 153 -6.16 18.21 -7.89
C ARG A 153 -6.08 18.57 -9.38
N PRO A 154 -6.11 19.87 -9.80
CA PRO A 154 -5.93 20.24 -11.21
C PRO A 154 -4.54 19.91 -11.77
N LEU A 155 -3.57 19.67 -10.89
CA LEU A 155 -2.20 19.28 -11.25
C LEU A 155 -2.02 17.75 -11.23
N THR A 156 -3.11 16.99 -11.21
CA THR A 156 -3.10 15.52 -11.19
C THR A 156 -3.75 15.03 -12.47
N ASP A 157 -3.05 14.20 -13.24
CA ASP A 157 -3.60 13.60 -14.45
C ASP A 157 -4.26 12.26 -14.13
N SER A 158 -3.65 11.47 -13.23
CA SER A 158 -4.18 10.18 -12.78
C SER A 158 -4.06 9.96 -11.27
N LEU A 159 -5.07 9.34 -10.66
CA LEU A 159 -5.10 8.88 -9.27
C LEU A 159 -5.18 7.35 -9.22
N VAL A 160 -4.37 6.74 -8.35
CA VAL A 160 -4.40 5.30 -8.09
C VAL A 160 -4.83 5.11 -6.65
N PHE A 161 -5.99 4.47 -6.45
CA PHE A 161 -6.49 4.14 -5.13
C PHE A 161 -6.23 2.67 -4.85
N THR A 162 -5.65 2.36 -3.70
CA THR A 162 -5.38 0.99 -3.27
C THR A 162 -6.65 0.24 -2.86
N SER A 163 -7.77 0.94 -2.65
CA SER A 163 -9.04 0.37 -2.19
C SER A 163 -10.21 1.29 -2.54
N ALA A 164 -11.41 0.72 -2.64
CA ALA A 164 -12.66 1.47 -2.75
C ALA A 164 -12.88 2.37 -1.53
N PHE A 165 -12.48 1.92 -0.34
CA PHE A 165 -12.46 2.75 0.86
C PHE A 165 -11.64 4.04 0.68
N GLU A 166 -10.43 3.92 0.15
CA GLU A 166 -9.55 5.07 -0.08
C GLU A 166 -10.13 6.04 -1.13
N GLN A 167 -10.70 5.51 -2.22
CA GLN A 167 -11.39 6.32 -3.21
C GLN A 167 -12.59 7.06 -2.60
N ALA A 168 -13.41 6.38 -1.80
CA ALA A 168 -14.58 6.99 -1.15
C ALA A 168 -14.16 8.10 -0.18
N ALA A 169 -13.08 7.88 0.58
CA ALA A 169 -12.52 8.89 1.46
C ALA A 169 -12.01 10.11 0.68
N TYR A 170 -11.35 9.90 -0.46
CA TYR A 170 -10.91 10.98 -1.34
C TYR A 170 -12.10 11.74 -1.94
N GLN A 171 -13.13 11.04 -2.42
CA GLN A 171 -14.37 11.61 -2.94
C GLN A 171 -15.05 12.49 -1.88
N GLN A 172 -15.18 12.00 -0.65
CA GLN A 172 -15.84 12.71 0.44
C GLN A 172 -15.06 13.96 0.88
N LYS A 173 -13.73 13.86 1.01
CA LYS A 173 -12.89 14.92 1.59
C LYS A 173 -12.45 15.96 0.56
N ILE A 174 -12.10 15.52 -0.65
CA ILE A 174 -11.43 16.33 -1.68
C ILE A 174 -12.37 16.56 -2.87
N GLY A 175 -13.04 15.52 -3.35
CA GLY A 175 -14.03 15.56 -4.42
C GLY A 175 -13.50 15.13 -5.80
N LEU A 176 -14.21 14.18 -6.42
CA LEU A 176 -14.03 13.73 -7.81
C LEU A 176 -15.23 14.13 -8.71
N SER A 177 -15.99 15.17 -8.33
CA SER A 177 -17.03 15.72 -9.20
C SER A 177 -16.44 16.70 -10.24
N GLY A 178 -17.21 16.93 -11.31
CA GLY A 178 -16.85 17.82 -12.43
C GLY A 178 -15.92 17.15 -13.42
N ASN A 179 -14.72 17.71 -13.62
CA ASN A 179 -13.65 17.14 -14.43
C ASN A 179 -12.56 16.56 -13.53
N PRO A 180 -12.76 15.37 -12.92
CA PRO A 180 -11.76 14.75 -12.07
C PRO A 180 -10.57 14.24 -12.89
N PRO A 181 -9.40 14.06 -12.27
CA PRO A 181 -8.33 13.26 -12.84
C PRO A 181 -8.84 11.86 -13.22
N ASN A 182 -8.20 11.23 -14.20
CA ASN A 182 -8.41 9.80 -14.45
C ASN A 182 -8.13 9.04 -13.15
N HIS A 183 -8.90 8.02 -12.82
CA HIS A 183 -8.69 7.32 -11.56
C HIS A 183 -9.18 5.89 -11.59
N LYS A 184 -8.47 5.03 -10.87
CA LYS A 184 -8.78 3.60 -10.79
C LYS A 184 -8.48 3.06 -9.40
N ILE A 185 -9.32 2.12 -8.95
CA ILE A 185 -8.96 1.26 -7.82
C ILE A 185 -8.04 0.17 -8.35
N ILE A 186 -6.82 0.11 -7.84
CA ILE A 186 -5.83 -0.91 -8.14
C ILE A 186 -5.28 -1.41 -6.81
N HIS A 187 -5.71 -2.60 -6.41
CA HIS A 187 -5.30 -3.19 -5.14
C HIS A 187 -3.81 -3.54 -5.12
N ASN A 188 -3.25 -3.59 -3.91
CA ASN A 188 -1.89 -4.07 -3.70
C ASN A 188 -1.78 -5.54 -4.13
N GLY A 189 -0.73 -5.85 -4.88
CA GLY A 189 -0.44 -7.19 -5.35
C GLY A 189 0.61 -7.91 -4.50
N LEU A 190 0.52 -9.24 -4.47
CA LEU A 190 1.48 -10.14 -3.85
C LEU A 190 2.26 -10.94 -4.90
N ARG A 191 3.50 -11.31 -4.56
CA ARG A 191 4.37 -12.18 -5.34
C ARG A 191 3.90 -13.63 -5.24
N GLN A 192 4.16 -14.40 -6.28
CA GLN A 192 3.82 -15.83 -6.30
C GLN A 192 4.44 -16.60 -5.12
N ALA A 193 5.65 -16.23 -4.71
CA ALA A 193 6.37 -16.85 -3.59
C ALA A 193 5.68 -16.65 -2.22
N GLU A 194 4.82 -15.65 -2.07
CA GLU A 194 4.09 -15.35 -0.83
C GLU A 194 2.88 -16.27 -0.64
N PHE A 195 2.40 -16.92 -1.70
CA PHE A 195 1.30 -17.88 -1.65
C PHE A 195 1.71 -19.28 -1.19
N LYS A 196 2.64 -19.35 -0.23
CA LYS A 196 3.11 -20.59 0.39
C LYS A 196 2.51 -20.73 1.78
N ARG A 197 1.84 -21.86 2.04
CA ARG A 197 1.31 -22.19 3.37
C ARG A 197 2.41 -22.10 4.42
N SER A 198 2.17 -21.33 5.47
CA SER A 198 3.10 -21.24 6.60
C SER A 198 3.12 -22.54 7.40
N THR A 199 4.30 -22.95 7.85
CA THR A 199 4.44 -23.94 8.92
C THR A 199 4.22 -23.27 10.28
N THR A 200 3.87 -24.07 11.29
CA THR A 200 3.74 -23.62 12.69
C THR A 200 4.68 -24.46 13.54
N HIS A 201 5.42 -23.83 14.46
CA HIS A 201 6.28 -24.58 15.39
C HIS A 201 5.45 -25.37 16.40
N GLU A 202 6.01 -26.46 16.93
CA GLU A 202 5.34 -27.26 17.97
C GLU A 202 5.05 -26.43 19.23
N ASN A 203 5.95 -25.52 19.58
CA ASN A 203 5.84 -24.61 20.73
C ASN A 203 5.28 -23.22 20.35
N ALA A 204 4.62 -23.10 19.20
CA ALA A 204 4.03 -21.84 18.76
C ALA A 204 2.98 -21.33 19.75
N ALA A 205 2.91 -20.01 19.90
CA ALA A 205 1.87 -19.36 20.66
C ALA A 205 0.47 -19.62 20.06
N ASP A 206 -0.59 -19.49 20.84
CA ASP A 206 -1.94 -19.59 20.33
C ASP A 206 -2.27 -18.41 19.44
N LEU A 207 -1.80 -17.21 19.82
CA LEU A 207 -2.03 -15.96 19.11
C LEU A 207 -0.73 -15.32 18.62
N LEU A 208 -0.79 -14.70 17.44
CA LEU A 208 0.32 -13.96 16.83
C LEU A 208 -0.14 -12.55 16.43
N PHE A 209 0.57 -11.54 16.87
CA PHE A 209 0.50 -10.20 16.27
C PHE A 209 1.77 -9.94 15.47
N VAL A 210 1.63 -9.41 14.25
CA VAL A 210 2.75 -8.94 13.43
C VAL A 210 2.47 -7.53 12.94
N GLY A 211 3.33 -6.58 13.25
CA GLY A 211 3.18 -5.21 12.75
C GLY A 211 3.92 -4.16 13.56
N GLU A 212 3.83 -2.91 13.14
CA GLU A 212 4.39 -1.77 13.87
C GLU A 212 3.67 -1.60 15.23
N LEU A 213 4.43 -1.47 16.31
CA LEU A 213 3.86 -1.33 17.66
C LEU A 213 3.38 0.11 17.87
N ARG A 214 2.12 0.33 17.49
CA ARG A 214 1.40 1.59 17.63
C ARG A 214 -0.03 1.38 18.10
N LEU A 215 -0.57 2.30 18.89
CA LEU A 215 -1.97 2.27 19.35
C LEU A 215 -2.98 2.12 18.19
N LEU A 216 -2.70 2.73 17.03
CA LEU A 216 -3.51 2.57 15.82
C LEU A 216 -3.73 1.10 15.41
N LYS A 217 -2.77 0.22 15.70
CA LYS A 217 -2.81 -1.21 15.33
C LYS A 217 -3.55 -2.09 16.34
N GLY A 218 -4.08 -1.50 17.43
CA GLY A 218 -4.99 -2.18 18.36
C GLY A 218 -4.33 -3.22 19.28
N ILE A 219 -3.01 -3.18 19.47
CA ILE A 219 -2.31 -4.13 20.35
C ILE A 219 -2.84 -4.04 21.79
N ASP A 220 -3.22 -2.85 22.23
CA ASP A 220 -3.90 -2.62 23.51
C ASP A 220 -5.22 -3.39 23.63
N LEU A 221 -6.03 -3.43 22.56
CA LEU A 221 -7.27 -4.21 22.51
C LEU A 221 -6.99 -5.70 22.61
N LEU A 222 -5.93 -6.17 21.94
CA LEU A 222 -5.53 -7.58 22.00
C LEU A 222 -5.03 -7.99 23.39
N ILE A 223 -4.21 -7.14 24.04
CA ILE A 223 -3.74 -7.37 25.41
C ILE A 223 -4.93 -7.37 26.39
N ASN A 224 -5.89 -6.46 26.21
CA ASN A 224 -7.09 -6.45 27.05
C ASN A 224 -7.98 -7.68 26.81
N ALA A 225 -8.15 -8.11 25.57
CA ALA A 225 -8.89 -9.32 25.25
C ALA A 225 -8.24 -10.56 25.87
N LEU A 226 -6.90 -10.63 25.88
CA LEU A 226 -6.14 -11.68 26.53
C LEU A 226 -6.39 -11.72 28.05
N ASP A 227 -6.32 -10.56 28.71
CA ASP A 227 -6.62 -10.39 30.13
C ASP A 227 -8.06 -10.81 30.48
N ASP A 228 -9.03 -10.41 29.66
CA ASP A 228 -10.44 -10.77 29.84
C ASP A 228 -10.65 -12.29 29.73
N LEU A 229 -10.02 -12.95 28.75
CA LEU A 229 -10.09 -14.42 28.62
C LEU A 229 -9.48 -15.11 29.83
N HIS A 230 -8.34 -14.61 30.32
CA HIS A 230 -7.69 -15.17 31.49
C HIS A 230 -8.55 -15.00 32.74
N LYS A 231 -9.22 -13.86 32.93
CA LYS A 231 -10.06 -13.65 34.12
C LYS A 231 -11.35 -14.45 34.10
N ASN A 232 -11.97 -14.56 32.92
CA ASN A 232 -13.35 -15.05 32.81
C ASN A 232 -13.47 -16.48 32.28
N THR A 233 -12.37 -17.11 31.84
CA THR A 233 -12.39 -18.46 31.27
C THR A 233 -11.27 -19.34 31.84
N LYS A 234 -11.40 -20.65 31.65
CA LYS A 234 -10.34 -21.62 31.98
C LYS A 234 -9.18 -21.58 30.98
N THR A 235 -9.39 -21.01 29.79
CA THR A 235 -8.40 -20.94 28.72
C THR A 235 -7.39 -19.83 29.04
N LYS A 236 -6.10 -20.16 28.95
CA LYS A 236 -4.98 -19.23 29.20
C LYS A 236 -4.11 -19.16 27.94
N PRO A 237 -4.62 -18.59 26.83
CA PRO A 237 -3.84 -18.57 25.60
C PRO A 237 -2.58 -17.71 25.81
N ASN A 238 -1.53 -18.01 25.07
CA ASN A 238 -0.33 -17.18 25.00
C ASN A 238 -0.28 -16.39 23.68
N LEU A 239 0.51 -15.32 23.68
CA LEU A 239 0.58 -14.33 22.60
C LEU A 239 2.04 -14.03 22.24
N ALA A 240 2.39 -14.24 20.98
CA ALA A 240 3.63 -13.74 20.38
C ALA A 240 3.38 -12.39 19.71
N ILE A 241 4.17 -11.38 20.05
CA ILE A 241 4.15 -10.05 19.43
C ILE A 241 5.44 -9.86 18.65
N VAL A 242 5.33 -9.73 17.33
CA VAL A 242 6.44 -9.50 16.42
C VAL A 242 6.33 -8.12 15.79
N GLY A 243 7.40 -7.35 15.92
CA GLY A 243 7.49 -5.98 15.43
C GLY A 243 8.16 -5.07 16.44
N ASP A 244 8.28 -3.81 16.04
CA ASP A 244 8.77 -2.74 16.89
C ASP A 244 8.00 -1.46 16.60
N GLY A 245 8.11 -0.46 17.45
CA GLY A 245 7.41 0.80 17.26
C GLY A 245 7.46 1.71 18.47
N PRO A 246 7.03 2.97 18.30
CA PRO A 246 7.15 3.99 19.33
C PRO A 246 6.35 3.67 20.61
N ASP A 247 5.28 2.87 20.51
CA ASP A 247 4.40 2.55 21.63
C ASP A 247 4.77 1.21 22.30
N ARG A 248 5.93 0.60 21.96
CA ARG A 248 6.36 -0.68 22.54
C ARG A 248 6.38 -0.67 24.07
N ALA A 249 7.00 0.34 24.66
CA ALA A 249 7.13 0.46 26.12
C ALA A 249 5.76 0.55 26.83
N LEU A 250 4.78 1.18 26.18
CA LEU A 250 3.39 1.24 26.66
C LEU A 250 2.79 -0.18 26.74
N PHE A 251 2.92 -0.97 25.67
CA PHE A 251 2.37 -2.32 25.65
C PHE A 251 3.06 -3.27 26.63
N GLU A 252 4.38 -3.17 26.77
CA GLU A 252 5.12 -3.92 27.78
C GLU A 252 4.67 -3.56 29.21
N GLN A 253 4.37 -2.28 29.47
CA GLN A 253 3.81 -1.85 30.76
C GLN A 253 2.40 -2.42 30.97
N MET A 254 1.53 -2.37 29.97
CA MET A 254 0.18 -2.96 30.07
C MET A 254 0.21 -4.46 30.40
N VAL A 255 1.14 -5.20 29.79
CA VAL A 255 1.35 -6.62 30.08
C VAL A 255 1.76 -6.83 31.54
N ARG A 256 2.66 -5.97 32.07
CA ARG A 256 3.06 -6.02 33.49
C ARG A 256 1.91 -5.71 34.44
N ASP A 257 1.16 -4.64 34.18
CA ASP A 257 0.05 -4.20 35.03
C ASP A 257 -1.07 -5.24 35.11
N LYS A 258 -1.21 -6.06 34.07
CA LYS A 258 -2.20 -7.14 33.97
C LYS A 258 -1.68 -8.50 34.43
N ASN A 259 -0.43 -8.59 34.88
CA ASN A 259 0.22 -9.84 35.28
C ASN A 259 0.27 -10.90 34.15
N LEU A 260 0.46 -10.49 32.90
CA LEU A 260 0.48 -11.34 31.71
C LEU A 260 1.89 -11.70 31.20
N GLN A 261 2.95 -11.35 31.93
CA GLN A 261 4.35 -11.52 31.51
C GLN A 261 4.71 -12.96 31.15
N ALA A 262 4.10 -13.94 31.82
CA ALA A 262 4.33 -15.37 31.54
C ALA A 262 3.64 -15.86 30.24
N TYR A 263 2.77 -15.04 29.64
CA TYR A 263 1.92 -15.41 28.52
C TYR A 263 2.12 -14.54 27.28
N VAL A 264 2.89 -13.44 27.37
CA VAL A 264 3.14 -12.53 26.26
C VAL A 264 4.63 -12.39 26.00
N THR A 265 5.05 -12.72 24.78
CA THR A 265 6.45 -12.62 24.35
C THR A 265 6.60 -11.57 23.25
N PHE A 266 7.45 -10.58 23.49
CA PHE A 266 7.84 -9.58 22.48
C PHE A 266 9.12 -10.03 21.78
N HIS A 267 9.05 -10.32 20.48
CA HIS A 267 10.17 -10.81 19.68
C HIS A 267 11.01 -9.71 19.01
N GLY A 268 10.56 -8.45 19.08
CA GLY A 268 11.12 -7.38 18.25
C GLY A 268 10.79 -7.59 16.77
N PHE A 269 11.48 -6.86 15.88
CA PHE A 269 11.28 -7.00 14.44
C PHE A 269 11.84 -8.32 13.92
N LEU A 270 11.00 -9.10 13.22
CA LEU A 270 11.40 -10.27 12.45
C LEU A 270 10.81 -10.19 11.03
N PRO A 271 11.48 -10.75 10.01
CA PRO A 271 10.87 -11.01 8.72
C PRO A 271 9.61 -11.87 8.88
N LEU A 272 8.58 -11.62 8.06
CA LEU A 272 7.30 -12.32 8.18
C LEU A 272 7.44 -13.85 8.08
N SER A 273 8.35 -14.34 7.24
CA SER A 273 8.64 -15.77 7.11
C SER A 273 9.14 -16.43 8.41
N GLN A 274 9.81 -15.65 9.29
CA GLN A 274 10.25 -16.10 10.61
C GLN A 274 9.20 -15.85 11.69
N ALA A 275 8.29 -14.89 11.48
CA ALA A 275 7.21 -14.56 12.41
C ALA A 275 6.05 -15.57 12.32
N LEU A 276 5.67 -15.97 11.10
CA LEU A 276 4.55 -16.85 10.82
C LEU A 276 4.54 -18.14 11.66
N PRO A 277 5.67 -18.84 11.87
CA PRO A 277 5.68 -20.07 12.65
C PRO A 277 5.52 -19.89 14.16
N LEU A 278 5.61 -18.65 14.68
CA LEU A 278 5.63 -18.36 16.11
C LEU A 278 4.27 -18.35 16.79
N GLY A 279 3.16 -18.32 16.03
CA GLY A 279 1.83 -18.50 16.62
C GLY A 279 0.92 -19.35 15.75
N LYS A 280 -0.28 -19.70 16.19
CA LYS A 280 -1.24 -20.52 15.44
C LYS A 280 -2.22 -19.64 14.66
N THR A 281 -2.85 -18.69 15.35
CA THR A 281 -3.81 -17.73 14.78
C THR A 281 -3.27 -16.32 14.86
N SER A 282 -3.25 -15.61 13.74
CA SER A 282 -2.88 -14.20 13.73
C SER A 282 -4.06 -13.30 14.13
N VAL A 283 -3.78 -12.22 14.85
CA VAL A 283 -4.78 -11.23 15.25
C VAL A 283 -4.28 -9.83 14.90
N ILE A 284 -4.98 -9.13 14.02
CA ILE A 284 -4.65 -7.78 13.54
C ILE A 284 -5.84 -6.83 13.83
N PRO A 285 -5.99 -6.33 15.07
CA PRO A 285 -7.18 -5.60 15.49
C PRO A 285 -7.09 -4.09 15.21
N SER A 286 -6.61 -3.70 14.03
CA SER A 286 -6.33 -2.31 13.70
C SER A 286 -7.57 -1.40 13.79
N ARG A 287 -7.38 -0.16 14.24
CA ARG A 287 -8.43 0.88 14.27
C ARG A 287 -8.59 1.60 12.94
N ALA A 288 -7.52 1.72 12.17
CA ALA A 288 -7.60 2.23 10.79
C ALA A 288 -6.49 1.64 9.92
N GLU A 289 -6.85 1.39 8.66
CA GLU A 289 -5.95 0.91 7.60
C GLU A 289 -6.40 1.54 6.27
N ALA A 290 -5.50 1.58 5.28
CA ALA A 290 -5.87 1.75 3.88
C ALA A 290 -6.13 0.35 3.29
N LEU A 291 -5.19 -0.23 2.55
CA LEU A 291 -5.20 -1.64 2.19
C LEU A 291 -3.94 -2.33 2.77
N PRO A 292 -4.03 -3.00 3.93
CA PRO A 292 -2.85 -3.43 4.68
C PRO A 292 -2.19 -4.68 4.08
N TYR A 293 -0.92 -4.55 3.65
CA TYR A 293 -0.10 -5.68 3.17
C TYR A 293 -0.06 -6.84 4.16
N ILE A 294 0.09 -6.57 5.46
CA ILE A 294 0.19 -7.66 6.44
C ILE A 294 -1.03 -8.58 6.45
N VAL A 295 -2.24 -8.05 6.20
CA VAL A 295 -3.45 -8.88 6.09
C VAL A 295 -3.40 -9.73 4.83
N LEU A 296 -2.99 -9.14 3.69
CA LEU A 296 -2.79 -9.87 2.43
C LEU A 296 -1.75 -10.98 2.61
N GLU A 297 -0.59 -10.67 3.18
CA GLU A 297 0.53 -11.61 3.35
C GLU A 297 0.17 -12.76 4.30
N LEU A 298 -0.53 -12.49 5.41
CA LEU A 298 -1.00 -13.52 6.35
C LEU A 298 -1.99 -14.47 5.67
N LEU A 299 -2.97 -13.95 4.93
CA LEU A 299 -3.94 -14.78 4.21
C LEU A 299 -3.29 -15.53 3.05
N ALA A 300 -2.34 -14.91 2.34
CA ALA A 300 -1.55 -15.58 1.31
C ALA A 300 -0.73 -16.74 1.89
N ALA A 301 -0.27 -16.64 3.14
CA ALA A 301 0.38 -17.73 3.86
C ALA A 301 -0.60 -18.78 4.42
N GLN A 302 -1.91 -18.69 4.12
CA GLN A 302 -3.00 -19.50 4.71
C GLN A 302 -3.03 -19.45 6.25
N LYS A 303 -2.60 -18.34 6.84
CA LYS A 303 -2.64 -18.17 8.29
C LYS A 303 -4.08 -17.90 8.75
N PRO A 304 -4.63 -18.68 9.70
CA PRO A 304 -5.84 -18.28 10.43
C PRO A 304 -5.73 -16.83 10.92
N LEU A 305 -6.74 -16.00 10.64
CA LEU A 305 -6.66 -14.56 10.85
C LEU A 305 -7.96 -13.99 11.40
N ILE A 306 -7.83 -13.36 12.56
CA ILE A 306 -8.83 -12.46 13.14
C ILE A 306 -8.39 -11.02 12.85
N THR A 307 -9.27 -10.24 12.23
CA THR A 307 -8.97 -8.84 11.90
C THR A 307 -10.24 -7.99 11.89
N THR A 308 -10.07 -6.68 11.81
CA THR A 308 -11.15 -5.70 11.94
C THR A 308 -11.74 -5.25 10.61
N ARG A 309 -12.99 -4.79 10.65
CA ARG A 309 -13.72 -4.20 9.53
C ARG A 309 -13.31 -2.73 9.33
N VAL A 310 -12.07 -2.49 8.93
CA VAL A 310 -11.54 -1.14 8.67
C VAL A 310 -10.87 -1.04 7.31
N GLY A 311 -10.88 0.17 6.75
CA GLY A 311 -10.21 0.43 5.48
C GLY A 311 -10.72 -0.46 4.35
N GLY A 312 -9.80 -0.93 3.54
CA GLY A 312 -10.00 -1.91 2.47
C GLY A 312 -9.95 -3.37 2.92
N ILE A 313 -9.85 -3.69 4.22
CA ILE A 313 -9.90 -5.10 4.69
C ILE A 313 -11.19 -5.83 4.25
N PRO A 314 -12.38 -5.21 4.24
CA PRO A 314 -13.58 -5.84 3.69
C PRO A 314 -13.44 -6.26 2.22
N GLU A 315 -12.66 -5.52 1.42
CA GLU A 315 -12.40 -5.85 0.02
C GLU A 315 -11.49 -7.09 -0.10
N ILE A 316 -10.55 -7.26 0.83
CA ILE A 316 -9.70 -8.46 0.93
C ILE A 316 -10.53 -9.71 1.28
N TYR A 317 -11.53 -9.55 2.16
CA TYR A 317 -12.37 -10.65 2.64
C TYR A 317 -13.54 -10.99 1.70
N ALA A 318 -13.82 -10.15 0.70
CA ALA A 318 -14.89 -10.35 -0.28
C ALA A 318 -16.22 -10.79 0.37
N GLU A 319 -16.76 -11.94 0.00
CA GLU A 319 -18.02 -12.46 0.57
C GLU A 319 -17.95 -12.78 2.06
N HIS A 320 -16.75 -13.04 2.59
CA HIS A 320 -16.51 -13.36 4.00
C HIS A 320 -16.37 -12.11 4.88
N HIS A 321 -16.55 -10.89 4.34
CA HIS A 321 -16.40 -9.65 5.13
C HIS A 321 -17.25 -9.63 6.41
N LYS A 322 -18.31 -10.43 6.54
CA LYS A 322 -19.14 -10.53 7.77
C LYS A 322 -18.42 -11.14 8.97
N THR A 323 -17.33 -11.89 8.75
CA THR A 323 -16.51 -12.49 9.84
C THR A 323 -15.60 -11.46 10.53
N LEU A 324 -15.46 -10.27 9.96
CA LEU A 324 -14.62 -9.19 10.47
C LEU A 324 -15.19 -8.58 11.77
N VAL A 325 -14.30 -8.36 12.73
CA VAL A 325 -14.61 -7.74 14.03
C VAL A 325 -14.80 -6.23 13.85
N GLN A 326 -15.70 -5.61 14.61
CA GLN A 326 -15.80 -4.14 14.57
C GLN A 326 -14.56 -3.50 15.23
N PRO A 327 -13.99 -2.44 14.62
CA PRO A 327 -12.86 -1.76 15.23
C PRO A 327 -13.24 -1.12 16.57
N ASP A 328 -12.27 -1.05 17.49
CA ASP A 328 -12.44 -0.51 18.84
C ASP A 328 -13.48 -1.23 19.72
N ASP A 329 -13.99 -2.38 19.28
CA ASP A 329 -14.89 -3.23 20.06
C ASP A 329 -14.10 -4.37 20.74
N GLN A 330 -13.65 -4.09 21.96
CA GLN A 330 -12.90 -5.06 22.76
C GLN A 330 -13.70 -6.34 23.02
N GLN A 331 -15.00 -6.26 23.29
CA GLN A 331 -15.80 -7.45 23.61
C GLN A 331 -16.00 -8.34 22.39
N ALA A 332 -16.24 -7.75 21.22
CA ALA A 332 -16.31 -8.50 19.96
C ALA A 332 -14.97 -9.16 19.64
N LEU A 333 -13.84 -8.47 19.87
CA LEU A 333 -12.51 -9.07 19.70
C LEU A 333 -12.29 -10.26 20.63
N THR A 334 -12.60 -10.12 21.92
CA THR A 334 -12.51 -11.21 22.92
C THR A 334 -13.34 -12.43 22.50
N LYS A 335 -14.58 -12.21 22.03
CA LYS A 335 -15.45 -13.29 21.53
C LYS A 335 -14.87 -13.96 20.28
N ALA A 336 -14.36 -13.18 19.32
CA ALA A 336 -13.76 -13.73 18.11
C ALA A 336 -12.52 -14.58 18.42
N VAL A 337 -11.66 -14.10 19.34
CA VAL A 337 -10.49 -14.87 19.80
C VAL A 337 -10.92 -16.16 20.50
N SER A 338 -11.87 -16.08 21.45
CA SER A 338 -12.38 -17.27 22.14
C SER A 338 -12.97 -18.31 21.18
N TRP A 339 -13.72 -17.85 20.18
CA TRP A 339 -14.31 -18.72 19.16
C TRP A 339 -13.23 -19.37 18.31
N ALA A 340 -12.26 -18.61 17.80
CA ALA A 340 -11.18 -19.13 16.96
C ALA A 340 -10.29 -20.15 17.68
N LEU A 341 -10.08 -20.00 18.99
CA LEU A 341 -9.33 -20.96 19.80
C LEU A 341 -10.03 -22.34 19.93
N SER A 342 -11.35 -22.39 19.69
CA SER A 342 -12.15 -23.63 19.76
C SER A 342 -12.60 -24.18 18.39
N HIS A 343 -12.36 -23.42 17.31
CA HIS A 343 -12.86 -23.71 15.96
C HIS A 343 -11.71 -23.59 14.94
N SER A 344 -10.63 -24.35 15.16
CA SER A 344 -9.42 -24.28 14.34
C SER A 344 -9.65 -24.69 12.89
N ASP A 345 -10.52 -25.68 12.67
CA ASP A 345 -10.76 -26.25 11.34
C ASP A 345 -11.51 -25.25 10.45
N GLU A 346 -12.51 -24.56 11.00
CA GLU A 346 -13.25 -23.49 10.32
C GLU A 346 -12.33 -22.31 9.98
N GLN A 347 -11.41 -21.98 10.87
CA GLN A 347 -10.42 -20.92 10.62
C GLN A 347 -9.43 -21.30 9.50
N ILE A 348 -9.00 -22.56 9.44
CA ILE A 348 -8.15 -23.09 8.37
C ILE A 348 -8.91 -23.12 7.04
N GLN A 349 -10.18 -23.54 7.05
CA GLN A 349 -11.02 -23.54 5.85
C GLN A 349 -11.21 -22.12 5.31
N LEU A 350 -11.50 -21.15 6.18
CA LEU A 350 -11.64 -19.75 5.80
C LEU A 350 -10.33 -19.19 5.23
N SER A 351 -9.17 -19.48 5.84
CA SER A 351 -7.88 -19.00 5.32
C SER A 351 -7.55 -19.57 3.94
N GLN A 352 -7.93 -20.83 3.67
CA GLN A 352 -7.77 -21.46 2.36
C GLN A 352 -8.67 -20.80 1.29
N GLN A 353 -9.93 -20.53 1.62
CA GLN A 353 -10.87 -19.83 0.73
C GLN A 353 -10.37 -18.42 0.38
N LEU A 354 -9.95 -17.66 1.39
CA LEU A 354 -9.39 -16.33 1.21
C LEU A 354 -8.10 -16.36 0.38
N GLN A 355 -7.19 -17.32 0.62
CA GLN A 355 -5.98 -17.44 -0.20
C GLN A 355 -6.30 -17.67 -1.69
N ASN A 356 -7.29 -18.51 -2.00
CA ASN A 356 -7.72 -18.76 -3.37
C ASN A 356 -8.29 -17.48 -4.02
N HIS A 357 -9.08 -16.71 -3.27
CA HIS A 357 -9.54 -15.39 -3.71
C HIS A 357 -8.38 -14.44 -4.01
N LEU A 358 -7.37 -14.38 -3.13
CA LEU A 358 -6.21 -13.50 -3.31
C LEU A 358 -5.37 -13.85 -4.54
N LYS A 359 -5.17 -15.15 -4.81
CA LYS A 359 -4.43 -15.61 -6.01
C LYS A 359 -5.02 -15.11 -7.33
N MET A 360 -6.32 -14.81 -7.35
CA MET A 360 -7.02 -14.38 -8.57
C MET A 360 -7.13 -12.85 -8.69
N ASN A 361 -7.03 -12.12 -7.58
CA ASN A 361 -7.42 -10.70 -7.53
C ASN A 361 -6.34 -9.76 -6.98
N PHE A 362 -5.33 -10.28 -6.26
CA PHE A 362 -4.32 -9.50 -5.56
C PHE A 362 -2.91 -9.96 -5.97
N THR A 363 -2.66 -10.06 -7.27
CA THR A 363 -1.35 -10.48 -7.79
C THR A 363 -0.50 -9.28 -8.17
N LEU A 364 0.81 -9.40 -7.94
CA LEU A 364 1.77 -8.36 -8.27
C LEU A 364 1.77 -8.03 -9.79
N PRO A 365 1.79 -9.02 -10.72
CA PRO A 365 1.72 -8.72 -12.15
C PRO A 365 0.46 -7.93 -12.55
N GLN A 366 -0.70 -8.27 -12.00
CA GLN A 366 -1.95 -7.56 -12.28
C GLN A 366 -1.93 -6.12 -11.75
N MET A 367 -1.40 -5.91 -10.54
CA MET A 367 -1.23 -4.57 -9.97
C MET A 367 -0.31 -3.73 -10.86
N ALA A 368 0.88 -4.24 -11.19
CA ALA A 368 1.86 -3.52 -11.98
C ALA A 368 1.33 -3.20 -13.38
N GLN A 369 0.72 -4.18 -14.06
CA GLN A 369 0.14 -3.98 -15.39
C GLN A 369 -0.98 -2.93 -15.36
N SER A 370 -1.87 -2.99 -14.36
CA SER A 370 -2.98 -2.03 -14.23
C SER A 370 -2.50 -0.61 -13.98
N ILE A 371 -1.44 -0.44 -13.18
CA ILE A 371 -0.85 0.88 -12.91
C ILE A 371 -0.15 1.40 -14.17
N THR A 372 0.65 0.56 -14.83
CA THR A 372 1.35 0.93 -16.07
C THR A 372 0.38 1.31 -17.18
N GLN A 373 -0.75 0.60 -17.32
CA GLN A 373 -1.81 0.99 -18.28
C GLN A 373 -2.35 2.40 -18.02
N LEU A 374 -2.46 2.81 -16.76
CA LEU A 374 -2.92 4.14 -16.37
C LEU A 374 -1.91 5.23 -16.75
N TYR A 375 -0.65 4.86 -17.04
CA TYR A 375 0.37 5.81 -17.45
C TYR A 375 0.21 6.29 -18.88
N HIS A 376 -0.39 5.46 -19.73
CA HIS A 376 -0.68 5.86 -21.09
C HIS A 376 -1.88 6.81 -21.08
N PRO A 377 -1.81 7.92 -21.85
CA PRO A 377 -3.00 8.72 -22.10
C PRO A 377 -4.11 7.82 -22.62
N VAL A 378 -5.34 8.00 -22.12
CA VAL A 378 -6.51 7.37 -22.74
C VAL A 378 -6.53 7.88 -24.18
N GLN A 379 -6.30 6.99 -25.15
CA GLN A 379 -6.56 7.32 -26.56
C GLN A 379 -7.99 7.87 -26.59
N SER A 380 -8.14 9.11 -27.05
CA SER A 380 -9.47 9.68 -27.13
C SER A 380 -10.29 8.82 -28.09
N ALA A 381 -11.60 8.73 -27.94
CA ALA A 381 -12.46 8.04 -28.92
C ALA A 381 -12.27 8.58 -30.36
N LYS A 382 -11.66 9.77 -30.52
CA LYS A 382 -11.25 10.33 -31.82
C LYS A 382 -10.00 9.68 -32.41
N ASP A 383 -9.09 9.20 -31.57
CA ASP A 383 -7.85 8.52 -32.02
C ASP A 383 -8.15 7.09 -32.48
N GLU A 384 -9.10 6.38 -31.84
CA GLU A 384 -9.60 5.08 -32.32
C GLU A 384 -10.32 5.20 -33.68
N LEU A 385 -11.10 6.29 -33.86
CA LEU A 385 -11.72 6.60 -35.15
C LEU A 385 -10.67 6.99 -36.21
N ALA A 386 -9.60 7.69 -35.84
CA ALA A 386 -8.53 8.07 -36.74
C ALA A 386 -7.68 6.85 -37.17
N ASP A 387 -7.36 5.94 -36.26
CA ASP A 387 -6.65 4.68 -36.57
C ASP A 387 -7.52 3.75 -37.43
N ALA A 388 -8.82 3.61 -37.13
CA ALA A 388 -9.75 2.85 -37.97
C ALA A 388 -9.91 3.47 -39.37
N SER A 389 -9.90 4.80 -39.47
CA SER A 389 -9.94 5.52 -40.74
C SER A 389 -8.66 5.32 -41.56
N GLN A 390 -7.49 5.36 -40.92
CA GLN A 390 -6.20 5.13 -41.59
C GLN A 390 -6.00 3.68 -42.03
N GLN A 391 -6.43 2.69 -41.23
CA GLN A 391 -6.41 1.27 -41.62
C GLN A 391 -7.40 0.98 -42.77
N SER A 392 -8.57 1.62 -42.78
CA SER A 392 -9.52 1.49 -43.89
C SER A 392 -8.96 2.08 -45.19
N GLN A 393 -8.30 3.23 -45.14
CA GLN A 393 -7.70 3.88 -46.32
C GLN A 393 -6.50 3.10 -46.89
N GLN A 394 -5.66 2.50 -46.03
CA GLN A 394 -4.56 1.64 -46.48
C GLN A 394 -5.04 0.34 -47.14
N SER A 395 -6.16 -0.25 -46.67
CA SER A 395 -6.73 -1.45 -47.29
C SER A 395 -7.39 -1.17 -48.65
N THR A 396 -7.98 0.01 -48.86
CA THR A 396 -8.46 0.46 -50.18
C THR A 396 -7.34 0.78 -51.17
N LEU A 397 -6.19 1.31 -50.72
CA LEU A 397 -5.02 1.56 -51.58
C LEU A 397 -4.31 0.25 -51.99
N HIS A 398 -4.29 -0.76 -51.12
CA HIS A 398 -3.72 -2.07 -51.43
C HIS A 398 -4.59 -2.93 -52.38
N SER A 399 -5.90 -2.65 -52.46
CA SER A 399 -6.82 -3.34 -53.37
C SER A 399 -6.89 -2.71 -54.76
N GLN A 400 -6.60 -1.40 -54.91
CA GLN A 400 -6.53 -0.74 -56.22
C GLN A 400 -5.23 -1.04 -56.99
N ASN A 401 -4.10 -1.27 -56.31
CA ASN A 401 -2.83 -1.64 -56.96
C ASN A 401 -2.73 -3.12 -57.41
N LYS A 402 -3.78 -3.93 -57.22
CA LYS A 402 -3.85 -5.32 -57.70
C LYS A 402 -4.71 -5.51 -58.95
N LEU A 403 -5.23 -4.42 -59.54
CA LEU A 403 -6.15 -4.46 -60.68
C LEU A 403 -5.67 -3.63 -61.90
N THR A 404 -4.36 -3.34 -61.99
CA THR A 404 -3.73 -2.75 -63.18
C THR A 404 -2.55 -3.58 -63.64
#